data_AF-A0A1G6GA40-F1
#
_entry.id   AF-A0A1G6GA40-F1
#
_cell.length_a   1.000
_cell.length_b   1.000
_cell.length_c   1.000
_cell.angle_alpha   90.00
_cell.angle_beta   90.00
_cell.angle_gamma   90.00
#
_symmetry.space_group_name_H-M   'P 1'
#
loop_
_entity.id
_entity.type
_entity.pdbx_description
1 polymer ?
#
loop_
_entity_poly.entity_id
_entity_poly.type
_entity_poly.pdbx_seq_one_letter_code
_entity_poly.pdbx_strand_id
1 'polypeptide(L)'
;MRKRYSTAGNQQSSTLFLLLSSLIGQQYFIIQFDKPFTYKATVNNGSIQENATEQTTDHAGAIIGFKTQRGEQVHARIASSFISFEQAARNMKELGNDNLEQIKQKGQKAWNQVLGKIEVEGGNLDQYRTFYSCLYRSLLFPRKFYELDEAGKPVHYSPYNGQVLPGYMFTDTGFWDTFRCLFPLLNLMYPSMNKEMQEGLINTYKESGFFPEWASPGHRDCMIGNNSASILTDAYLKGIKVEDVKTLYEGLIHGTKSVHPTVSSTGRRGYEYYNKLGYVPYDVKINENTARTLEYAYNDWCIYQLAKELKRPEKEIQLFAKRAMNYKNVFDKDSKLMRGKNEDGTFQSPFSPLKWGDAFTEGNSWHYSWSVFHDPQGLIDLMGGKDMFITMLDSVFSVPPVFDESYYGQVIHEIREMTIMNMGNYAHGNQPIQHMIYLYNYAGQPWKAQYWLRQVMDKMYTPGPDGYCGDEDNGQTSAWYVFSALGFYPVCPGTDEYVVGAPLFKKATLHLENSNSLIIQATDNSKKNMYIQTMNLNGTEYKKNYLRHEDLLKGGNINFQMGSQPNLSRGTEEESFPYSFSKVLKKIH
;
A
#
# COMPACT_ATOMS: atom_id res chain seq x y z
N MET A 1 -40.36 6.79 -6.33
CA MET A 1 -41.31 7.90 -6.62
C MET A 1 -40.52 9.04 -7.26
N ARG A 2 -40.71 9.28 -8.56
CA ARG A 2 -39.95 10.28 -9.33
C ARG A 2 -40.47 11.69 -9.04
N LYS A 3 -39.70 12.54 -8.36
CA LYS A 3 -39.93 13.99 -8.40
C LYS A 3 -39.44 14.50 -9.76
N ARG A 4 -40.37 14.99 -10.57
CA ARG A 4 -40.09 15.73 -11.80
C ARG A 4 -39.41 17.05 -11.41
N TYR A 5 -38.16 17.27 -11.81
CA TYR A 5 -37.63 18.61 -11.94
C TYR A 5 -38.17 19.20 -13.24
N SER A 6 -39.35 19.82 -13.13
CA SER A 6 -39.88 20.74 -14.13
C SER A 6 -39.01 22.00 -14.11
N THR A 7 -38.17 22.19 -15.12
CA THR A 7 -37.58 23.50 -15.40
C THR A 7 -38.72 24.45 -15.79
N ALA A 8 -39.12 25.32 -14.88
CA ALA A 8 -40.01 26.43 -15.16
C ALA A 8 -39.29 27.44 -16.09
N GLY A 9 -39.89 27.72 -17.25
CA GLY A 9 -39.72 28.97 -18.00
C GLY A 9 -38.45 29.17 -18.84
N ASN A 10 -38.57 28.99 -20.17
CA ASN A 10 -37.89 29.79 -21.21
C ASN A 10 -36.39 30.15 -21.07
N GLN A 11 -35.55 29.27 -20.55
CA GLN A 11 -34.10 29.33 -20.77
C GLN A 11 -33.66 28.19 -21.68
N GLN A 12 -32.95 28.53 -22.77
CA GLN A 12 -32.31 27.55 -23.66
C GLN A 12 -31.47 26.58 -22.81
N SER A 13 -31.85 25.31 -22.79
CA SER A 13 -31.22 24.30 -21.93
C SER A 13 -29.76 24.08 -22.35
N SER A 14 -28.82 24.32 -21.43
CA SER A 14 -27.37 24.08 -21.59
C SER A 14 -26.84 23.03 -20.60
N THR A 15 -27.73 22.23 -20.00
CA THR A 15 -27.38 21.22 -18.98
C THR A 15 -27.72 19.82 -19.47
N LEU A 16 -26.78 18.89 -19.31
CA LEU A 16 -26.96 17.46 -19.54
C LEU A 16 -26.91 16.72 -18.20
N PHE A 17 -27.85 15.78 -18.02
CA PHE A 17 -27.89 14.84 -16.90
C PHE A 17 -27.68 13.44 -17.46
N LEU A 18 -26.86 12.64 -16.81
CA LEU A 18 -26.67 11.25 -17.21
C LEU A 18 -26.43 10.36 -15.99
N LEU A 19 -26.89 9.13 -16.12
CA LEU A 19 -26.81 8.12 -15.10
C LEU A 19 -26.14 6.89 -15.69
N LEU A 20 -25.02 6.48 -15.10
CA LEU A 20 -24.40 5.20 -15.38
C LEU A 20 -24.82 4.21 -14.31
N SER A 21 -25.44 3.12 -14.73
CA SER A 21 -25.83 2.02 -13.84
C SER A 21 -24.93 0.82 -14.11
N SER A 22 -24.38 0.23 -13.07
CA SER A 22 -23.61 -1.02 -13.14
C SER A 22 -24.12 -2.01 -12.09
N LEU A 23 -23.65 -3.25 -12.16
CA LEU A 23 -23.91 -4.26 -11.12
C LEU A 23 -23.40 -3.84 -9.72
N ILE A 24 -22.51 -2.85 -9.64
CA ILE A 24 -21.80 -2.45 -8.41
C ILE A 24 -22.34 -1.12 -7.84
N GLY A 25 -23.31 -0.50 -8.51
CA GLY A 25 -23.93 0.76 -8.11
C GLY A 25 -24.22 1.71 -9.26
N GLN A 26 -24.81 2.84 -8.93
CA GLN A 26 -25.14 3.92 -9.86
C GLN A 26 -24.18 5.10 -9.66
N GLN A 27 -23.67 5.66 -10.75
CA GLN A 27 -22.93 6.93 -10.77
C GLN A 27 -23.74 7.96 -11.55
N TYR A 28 -24.11 9.04 -10.86
CA TYR A 28 -24.90 10.15 -11.38
C TYR A 28 -23.95 11.26 -11.79
N PHE A 29 -24.10 11.83 -12.99
CA PHE A 29 -23.29 12.97 -13.40
C PHE A 29 -24.11 14.09 -14.04
N ILE A 30 -23.62 15.32 -13.84
CA ILE A 30 -24.21 16.54 -14.37
C ILE A 30 -23.13 17.28 -15.14
N ILE A 31 -23.47 17.75 -16.34
CA ILE A 31 -22.60 18.56 -17.19
C ILE A 31 -23.33 19.85 -17.54
N GLN A 32 -22.76 21.00 -17.18
CA GLN A 32 -23.32 22.33 -17.49
C GLN A 32 -22.41 23.06 -18.47
N PHE A 33 -22.98 23.46 -19.61
CA PHE A 33 -22.29 24.24 -20.63
C PHE A 33 -22.62 25.73 -20.49
N ASP A 34 -21.63 26.58 -20.78
CA ASP A 34 -21.80 28.04 -20.87
C ASP A 34 -22.32 28.52 -22.24
N LYS A 35 -22.55 27.59 -23.17
CA LYS A 35 -23.07 27.86 -24.51
C LYS A 35 -24.38 27.10 -24.79
N PRO A 36 -25.43 27.79 -25.27
CA PRO A 36 -26.70 27.15 -25.64
C PRO A 36 -26.55 26.13 -26.76
N PHE A 37 -27.30 25.02 -26.67
CA PHE A 37 -27.34 23.99 -27.70
C PHE A 37 -28.18 24.44 -28.91
N THR A 38 -27.65 24.30 -30.13
CA THR A 38 -28.41 24.40 -31.39
C THR A 38 -28.63 23.04 -32.05
N TYR A 39 -27.95 22.00 -31.57
CA TYR A 39 -28.14 20.60 -31.92
C TYR A 39 -28.16 19.77 -30.64
N LYS A 40 -29.05 18.78 -30.59
CA LYS A 40 -29.14 17.81 -29.50
C LYS A 40 -29.63 16.48 -30.03
N ALA A 41 -28.96 15.41 -29.64
CA ALA A 41 -29.36 14.04 -29.91
C ALA A 41 -28.96 13.16 -28.73
N THR A 42 -29.71 12.09 -28.52
CA THR A 42 -29.27 10.98 -27.67
C THR A 42 -28.78 9.82 -28.52
N VAL A 43 -28.01 8.92 -27.93
CA VAL A 43 -27.51 7.70 -28.56
C VAL A 43 -28.08 6.51 -27.81
N ASN A 44 -28.73 5.62 -28.54
CA ASN A 44 -29.22 4.35 -28.03
C ASN A 44 -28.50 3.20 -28.74
N ASN A 45 -27.57 2.54 -28.06
CA ASN A 45 -26.80 1.41 -28.60
C ASN A 45 -26.20 1.71 -29.98
N GLY A 46 -25.53 2.87 -30.08
CA GLY A 46 -24.91 3.37 -31.32
C GLY A 46 -25.88 4.09 -32.28
N SER A 47 -27.20 3.99 -32.10
CA SER A 47 -28.19 4.68 -32.92
C SER A 47 -28.40 6.12 -32.45
N ILE A 48 -28.17 7.10 -33.32
CA ILE A 48 -28.40 8.52 -33.03
C ILE A 48 -29.90 8.83 -33.16
N GLN A 49 -30.46 9.40 -32.10
CA GLN A 49 -31.86 9.80 -31.97
C GLN A 49 -31.92 11.32 -31.83
N GLU A 50 -32.06 12.03 -32.94
CA GLU A 50 -32.09 13.50 -32.97
C GLU A 50 -33.31 14.03 -32.21
N ASN A 51 -33.13 15.12 -31.46
CA ASN A 51 -34.15 15.78 -30.62
C ASN A 51 -34.72 14.95 -29.45
N ALA A 52 -34.42 13.65 -29.35
CA ALA A 52 -34.69 12.87 -28.14
C ALA A 52 -33.82 13.38 -26.98
N THR A 53 -34.40 13.48 -25.78
CA THR A 53 -33.77 14.11 -24.61
C THR A 53 -33.43 13.16 -23.47
N GLU A 54 -33.81 11.89 -23.57
CA GLU A 54 -33.57 10.87 -22.55
C GLU A 54 -33.40 9.50 -23.24
N GLN A 55 -32.51 8.68 -22.71
CA GLN A 55 -32.39 7.26 -23.05
C GLN A 55 -32.16 6.45 -21.79
N THR A 56 -32.77 5.28 -21.73
CA THR A 56 -32.40 4.22 -20.78
C THR A 56 -32.13 2.98 -21.61
N THR A 57 -30.86 2.62 -21.73
CA THR A 57 -30.40 1.52 -22.58
C THR A 57 -29.06 0.99 -22.05
N ASP A 58 -28.55 -0.06 -22.67
CA ASP A 58 -27.27 -0.67 -22.32
C ASP A 58 -26.09 0.30 -22.56
N HIS A 59 -26.03 0.93 -23.74
CA HIS A 59 -25.04 1.96 -24.06
C HIS A 59 -25.72 3.27 -24.44
N ALA A 60 -25.92 4.13 -23.45
CA ALA A 60 -26.47 5.47 -23.61
C ALA A 60 -25.37 6.48 -23.95
N GLY A 61 -25.70 7.45 -24.80
CA GLY A 61 -24.85 8.61 -25.08
C GLY A 61 -25.66 9.85 -25.39
N ALA A 62 -24.99 10.99 -25.48
CA ALA A 62 -25.58 12.25 -25.92
C ALA A 62 -24.61 13.02 -26.79
N ILE A 63 -25.15 13.68 -27.82
CA ILE A 63 -24.39 14.57 -28.70
C ILE A 63 -25.10 15.92 -28.65
N ILE A 64 -24.37 16.96 -28.26
CA ILE A 64 -24.82 18.35 -28.32
C ILE A 64 -23.98 19.09 -29.36
N GLY A 65 -24.51 20.20 -29.88
CA GLY A 65 -23.79 20.99 -30.86
C GLY A 65 -24.28 22.42 -30.93
N PHE A 66 -23.43 23.29 -31.47
CA PHE A 66 -23.64 24.72 -31.62
C PHE A 66 -22.68 25.30 -32.67
N LYS A 67 -22.98 26.49 -33.21
CA LYS A 67 -22.05 27.22 -34.08
C LYS A 67 -20.98 27.93 -33.24
N THR A 68 -19.74 27.90 -33.69
CA THR A 68 -18.60 28.57 -33.03
C THR A 68 -17.92 29.57 -33.95
N GLN A 69 -17.36 30.63 -33.37
CA GLN A 69 -16.40 31.52 -34.05
C GLN A 69 -14.96 30.99 -33.88
N ARG A 70 -14.04 31.46 -34.73
CA ARG A 70 -12.62 31.09 -34.61
C ARG A 70 -12.08 31.58 -33.26
N GLY A 71 -11.59 30.63 -32.44
CA GLY A 71 -11.02 30.93 -31.11
C GLY A 71 -12.06 31.06 -29.99
N GLU A 72 -13.35 30.82 -30.27
CA GLU A 72 -14.37 30.77 -29.22
C GLU A 72 -14.15 29.56 -28.30
N GLN A 73 -14.17 29.80 -26.99
CA GLN A 73 -14.04 28.78 -25.96
C GLN A 73 -15.42 28.41 -25.40
N VAL A 74 -15.64 27.13 -25.15
CA VAL A 74 -16.84 26.60 -24.49
C VAL A 74 -16.39 25.82 -23.28
N HIS A 75 -17.01 26.10 -22.13
CA HIS A 75 -16.69 25.43 -20.88
C HIS A 75 -17.78 24.45 -20.51
N ALA A 76 -17.37 23.30 -20.00
CA ALA A 76 -18.25 22.29 -19.42
C ALA A 76 -17.87 22.11 -17.95
N ARG A 77 -18.80 22.41 -17.04
CA ARG A 77 -18.66 22.17 -15.61
C ARG A 77 -19.24 20.79 -15.30
N ILE A 78 -18.45 19.92 -14.70
CA ILE A 78 -18.78 18.50 -14.54
C ILE A 78 -18.61 18.10 -13.08
N ALA A 79 -19.60 17.40 -12.54
CA ALA A 79 -19.51 16.73 -11.25
C ALA A 79 -20.30 15.43 -11.29
N SER A 80 -19.91 14.49 -10.43
CA SER A 80 -20.60 13.22 -10.24
C SER A 80 -20.86 12.93 -8.78
N SER A 81 -21.71 11.94 -8.52
CA SER A 81 -22.00 11.38 -7.21
C SER A 81 -22.34 9.89 -7.33
N PHE A 82 -22.04 9.10 -6.30
CA PHE A 82 -22.54 7.73 -6.16
C PHE A 82 -23.89 7.67 -5.42
N ILE A 83 -24.38 8.80 -4.91
CA ILE A 83 -25.59 8.90 -4.10
C ILE A 83 -26.80 9.27 -4.96
N SER A 84 -26.78 10.44 -5.61
CA SER A 84 -27.90 10.91 -6.44
C SER A 84 -27.53 12.09 -7.34
N PHE A 85 -28.43 12.47 -8.25
CA PHE A 85 -28.29 13.72 -9.03
C PHE A 85 -28.28 14.96 -8.12
N GLU A 86 -29.08 15.00 -7.06
CA GLU A 86 -29.09 16.12 -6.11
C GLU A 86 -27.73 16.27 -5.41
N GLN A 87 -27.10 15.14 -5.04
CA GLN A 87 -25.76 15.16 -4.49
C GLN A 87 -24.71 15.54 -5.54
N ALA A 88 -24.80 15.06 -6.79
CA ALA A 88 -23.90 15.50 -7.86
C ALA A 88 -24.00 17.02 -8.11
N ALA A 89 -25.20 17.58 -8.04
CA ALA A 89 -25.43 19.03 -8.13
C ALA A 89 -24.83 19.78 -6.93
N ARG A 90 -24.82 19.16 -5.75
CA ARG A 90 -24.14 19.71 -4.56
C ARG A 90 -22.61 19.69 -4.74
N ASN A 91 -22.03 18.58 -5.22
CA ASN A 91 -20.59 18.46 -5.46
C ASN A 91 -20.10 19.47 -6.52
N MET A 92 -20.93 19.79 -7.53
CA MET A 92 -20.63 20.83 -8.52
C MET A 92 -20.30 22.20 -7.90
N LYS A 93 -20.76 22.46 -6.67
CA LYS A 93 -20.46 23.71 -5.94
C LYS A 93 -18.97 23.84 -5.57
N GLU A 94 -18.20 22.75 -5.56
CA GLU A 94 -16.74 22.78 -5.36
C GLU A 94 -16.02 23.63 -6.42
N LEU A 95 -16.56 23.65 -7.64
CA LEU A 95 -16.05 24.48 -8.74
C LEU A 95 -16.41 25.97 -8.58
N GLY A 96 -17.23 26.37 -7.58
CA GLY A 96 -17.60 27.76 -7.31
C GLY A 96 -18.10 28.51 -8.55
N ASN A 97 -17.62 29.72 -8.77
CA ASN A 97 -17.75 30.44 -10.05
C ASN A 97 -16.41 30.55 -10.76
N ASP A 98 -15.48 29.63 -10.45
CA ASP A 98 -14.11 29.71 -10.91
C ASP A 98 -13.98 29.35 -12.39
N ASN A 99 -13.05 30.00 -13.07
CA ASN A 99 -12.58 29.62 -14.39
C ASN A 99 -11.49 28.54 -14.33
N LEU A 100 -11.09 28.00 -15.48
CA LEU A 100 -10.10 26.92 -15.57
C LEU A 100 -8.75 27.27 -14.91
N GLU A 101 -8.27 28.51 -15.07
CA GLU A 101 -6.98 28.92 -14.50
C GLU A 101 -7.04 29.00 -12.97
N GLN A 102 -8.15 29.48 -12.40
CA GLN A 102 -8.37 29.47 -10.95
C GLN A 102 -8.46 28.03 -10.40
N ILE A 103 -9.16 27.13 -11.09
CA ILE A 103 -9.22 25.71 -10.70
C ILE A 103 -7.83 25.07 -10.77
N LYS A 104 -7.07 25.33 -11.84
CA LYS A 104 -5.68 24.85 -11.99
C LYS A 104 -4.79 25.34 -10.85
N GLN A 105 -4.88 26.62 -10.47
CA GLN A 105 -4.10 27.19 -9.36
C GLN A 105 -4.50 26.57 -8.01
N LYS A 106 -5.81 26.33 -7.77
CA LYS A 106 -6.28 25.62 -6.58
C LYS A 106 -5.72 24.19 -6.52
N GLY A 107 -5.78 23.47 -7.63
CA GLY A 107 -5.20 22.12 -7.74
C GLY A 107 -3.69 22.11 -7.50
N GLN A 108 -2.95 23.03 -8.11
CA GLN A 108 -1.51 23.16 -7.91
C GLN A 108 -1.16 23.48 -6.44
N LYS A 109 -1.92 24.38 -5.81
CA LYS A 109 -1.74 24.71 -4.38
C LYS A 109 -2.02 23.50 -3.49
N ALA A 110 -3.08 22.75 -3.76
CA ALA A 110 -3.41 21.54 -3.01
C ALA A 110 -2.29 20.49 -3.11
N TRP A 111 -1.75 20.27 -4.32
CA TRP A 111 -0.60 19.37 -4.51
C TRP A 111 0.65 19.87 -3.79
N ASN A 112 1.03 21.14 -3.95
CA ASN A 112 2.19 21.70 -3.27
C ASN A 112 2.08 21.63 -1.74
N GLN A 113 0.88 21.73 -1.18
CA GLN A 113 0.66 21.61 0.26
C GLN A 113 1.01 20.21 0.80
N VAL A 114 0.68 19.15 0.06
CA VAL A 114 0.97 17.76 0.50
C VAL A 114 2.36 17.30 0.06
N LEU A 115 2.82 17.66 -1.14
CA LEU A 115 4.15 17.33 -1.63
C LEU A 115 5.24 18.08 -0.85
N GLY A 116 5.00 19.36 -0.53
CA GLY A 116 5.91 20.20 0.26
C GLY A 116 6.04 19.79 1.72
N LYS A 117 5.33 18.76 2.18
CA LYS A 117 5.59 18.13 3.49
C LYS A 117 6.95 17.43 3.53
N ILE A 118 7.53 17.11 2.37
CA ILE A 118 8.86 16.51 2.26
C ILE A 118 9.66 17.32 1.24
N GLU A 119 10.58 18.15 1.72
CA GLU A 119 11.48 18.93 0.87
C GLU A 119 12.81 18.19 0.70
N VAL A 120 13.23 17.92 -0.53
CA VAL A 120 14.51 17.27 -0.83
C VAL A 120 15.46 18.19 -1.60
N GLU A 121 16.74 18.18 -1.24
CA GLU A 121 17.77 19.07 -1.78
C GLU A 121 19.09 18.33 -2.06
N GLY A 122 19.87 18.86 -3.01
CA GLY A 122 21.21 18.35 -3.36
C GLY A 122 21.21 17.06 -4.18
N GLY A 123 20.09 16.75 -4.85
CA GLY A 123 20.00 15.74 -5.91
C GLY A 123 20.12 16.34 -7.32
N ASN A 124 20.01 15.50 -8.34
CA ASN A 124 19.86 15.91 -9.74
C ASN A 124 18.39 16.02 -10.17
N LEU A 125 18.13 16.56 -11.36
CA LEU A 125 16.75 16.79 -11.85
C LEU A 125 15.94 15.49 -11.97
N ASP A 126 16.55 14.39 -12.40
CA ASP A 126 15.86 13.11 -12.56
C ASP A 126 15.48 12.51 -11.20
N GLN A 127 16.33 12.68 -10.19
CA GLN A 127 16.03 12.28 -8.82
C GLN A 127 14.87 13.10 -8.25
N TYR A 128 14.81 14.41 -8.48
CA TYR A 128 13.67 15.23 -8.05
C TYR A 128 12.38 14.82 -8.77
N ARG A 129 12.44 14.64 -10.10
CA ARG A 129 11.28 14.18 -10.89
C ARG A 129 10.76 12.83 -10.41
N THR A 130 11.66 11.86 -10.24
CA THR A 130 11.31 10.52 -9.77
C THR A 130 10.72 10.58 -8.36
N PHE A 131 11.37 11.30 -7.43
CA PHE A 131 10.92 11.42 -6.06
C PHE A 131 9.52 12.05 -5.95
N TYR A 132 9.30 13.22 -6.55
CA TYR A 132 8.00 13.89 -6.47
C TYR A 132 6.91 13.20 -7.32
N SER A 133 7.28 12.48 -8.39
CA SER A 133 6.31 11.64 -9.12
C SER A 133 5.87 10.45 -8.27
N CYS A 134 6.81 9.78 -7.60
CA CYS A 134 6.49 8.72 -6.64
C CYS A 134 5.64 9.26 -5.48
N LEU A 135 6.02 10.38 -4.87
CA LEU A 135 5.24 10.98 -3.78
C LEU A 135 3.83 11.36 -4.24
N TYR A 136 3.67 11.87 -5.46
CA TYR A 136 2.35 12.11 -6.06
C TYR A 136 1.53 10.81 -6.16
N ARG A 137 2.12 9.72 -6.66
CA ARG A 137 1.44 8.41 -6.78
C ARG A 137 1.02 7.84 -5.44
N SER A 138 1.83 8.02 -4.40
CA SER A 138 1.54 7.61 -3.02
C SER A 138 0.43 8.42 -2.33
N LEU A 139 -0.16 9.42 -3.00
CA LEU A 139 -1.22 10.29 -2.47
C LEU A 139 -2.52 10.21 -3.27
N LEU A 140 -2.67 9.19 -4.13
CA LEU A 140 -3.88 8.96 -4.93
C LEU A 140 -4.82 7.92 -4.32
N PHE A 141 -4.27 6.87 -3.70
CA PHE A 141 -5.03 5.72 -3.22
C PHE A 141 -4.81 5.47 -1.71
N PRO A 142 -5.83 4.90 -1.02
CA PRO A 142 -7.20 4.71 -1.50
C PRO A 142 -7.93 6.05 -1.71
N ARG A 143 -8.86 6.11 -2.67
CA ARG A 143 -9.58 7.35 -2.97
C ARG A 143 -10.66 7.62 -1.92
N LYS A 144 -10.95 8.90 -1.67
CA LYS A 144 -12.18 9.29 -0.96
C LYS A 144 -13.38 8.72 -1.71
N PHE A 145 -14.25 8.02 -0.99
CA PHE A 145 -15.52 7.49 -1.49
C PHE A 145 -16.71 7.98 -0.67
N TYR A 146 -16.46 8.99 0.17
CA TYR A 146 -17.49 9.79 0.81
C TYR A 146 -17.66 11.12 0.07
N GLU A 147 -18.83 11.70 0.25
CA GLU A 147 -19.25 12.99 -0.25
C GLU A 147 -19.73 13.83 0.95
N LEU A 148 -19.95 15.13 0.78
CA LEU A 148 -20.44 15.99 1.86
C LEU A 148 -21.93 16.27 1.71
N ASP A 149 -22.70 16.05 2.77
CA ASP A 149 -24.12 16.37 2.81
C ASP A 149 -24.37 17.89 2.87
N GLU A 150 -25.63 18.30 3.01
CA GLU A 150 -25.99 19.72 3.09
C GLU A 150 -25.42 20.44 4.32
N ALA A 151 -25.19 19.72 5.42
CA ALA A 151 -24.58 20.24 6.64
C ALA A 151 -23.04 20.20 6.60
N GLY A 152 -22.44 19.73 5.49
CA GLY A 152 -20.99 19.57 5.35
C GLY A 152 -20.44 18.35 6.08
N LYS A 153 -21.27 17.36 6.41
CA LYS A 153 -20.85 16.11 7.07
C LYS A 153 -20.57 15.01 6.04
N PRO A 154 -19.60 14.11 6.31
CA PRO A 154 -19.35 12.96 5.46
C PRO A 154 -20.56 12.02 5.38
N VAL A 155 -20.92 11.65 4.15
CA VAL A 155 -21.93 10.64 3.80
C VAL A 155 -21.41 9.84 2.61
N HIS A 156 -21.72 8.55 2.51
CA HIS A 156 -21.25 7.72 1.41
C HIS A 156 -22.33 6.77 0.91
N TYR A 157 -22.27 6.41 -0.37
CA TYR A 157 -22.89 5.19 -0.87
C TYR A 157 -22.00 4.01 -0.46
N SER A 158 -22.58 3.03 0.21
CA SER A 158 -21.88 1.80 0.60
C SER A 158 -21.71 0.90 -0.62
N PRO A 159 -20.47 0.65 -1.09
CA PRO A 159 -20.25 -0.31 -2.16
C PRO A 159 -20.41 -1.76 -1.70
N TYR A 160 -20.71 -1.98 -0.40
CA TYR A 160 -20.84 -3.30 0.21
C TYR A 160 -22.30 -3.74 0.38
N ASN A 161 -23.20 -2.80 0.70
CA ASN A 161 -24.62 -3.10 0.93
C ASN A 161 -25.60 -2.21 0.13
N GLY A 162 -25.10 -1.26 -0.65
CA GLY A 162 -25.90 -0.40 -1.53
C GLY A 162 -26.69 0.72 -0.85
N GLN A 163 -26.54 0.91 0.47
CA GLN A 163 -27.22 1.97 1.22
C GLN A 163 -26.43 3.27 1.21
N VAL A 164 -27.09 4.39 1.57
CA VAL A 164 -26.42 5.67 1.80
C VAL A 164 -26.31 5.88 3.31
N LEU A 165 -25.09 5.97 3.83
CA LEU A 165 -24.80 5.94 5.26
C LEU A 165 -23.90 7.12 5.66
N PRO A 166 -23.98 7.61 6.92
CA PRO A 166 -23.10 8.67 7.40
C PRO A 166 -21.67 8.15 7.63
N GLY A 167 -20.70 9.07 7.55
CA GLY A 167 -19.30 8.81 7.88
C GLY A 167 -18.39 8.63 6.67
N TYR A 168 -17.12 8.40 6.96
CA TYR A 168 -16.07 8.25 5.95
C TYR A 168 -16.17 6.89 5.23
N MET A 169 -15.71 6.87 3.98
CA MET A 169 -15.54 5.65 3.19
C MET A 169 -14.40 5.86 2.20
N PHE A 170 -13.59 4.83 1.99
CA PHE A 170 -12.46 4.80 1.08
C PHE A 170 -12.41 3.44 0.37
N THR A 171 -11.84 3.40 -0.84
CA THR A 171 -11.71 2.17 -1.64
C THR A 171 -10.58 2.33 -2.69
N ASP A 172 -10.33 1.27 -3.46
CA ASP A 172 -9.42 1.18 -4.60
C ASP A 172 -7.98 1.05 -4.17
N THR A 173 -7.77 0.06 -3.32
CA THR A 173 -6.47 -0.35 -2.83
C THR A 173 -6.49 -1.84 -2.50
N GLY A 174 -5.38 -2.51 -2.79
CA GLY A 174 -5.06 -3.83 -2.29
C GLY A 174 -4.15 -3.74 -1.09
N PHE A 175 -4.60 -4.22 0.07
CA PHE A 175 -3.78 -4.23 1.27
C PHE A 175 -2.62 -5.20 1.20
N TRP A 176 -2.67 -6.22 0.36
CA TRP A 176 -1.51 -7.06 0.05
C TRP A 176 -0.32 -6.23 -0.48
N ASP A 177 -0.61 -5.16 -1.21
CA ASP A 177 0.36 -4.19 -1.68
C ASP A 177 0.69 -3.17 -0.58
N THR A 178 -0.32 -2.41 -0.17
CA THR A 178 -0.12 -1.11 0.47
C THR A 178 0.18 -1.18 1.96
N PHE A 179 0.07 -2.35 2.61
CA PHE A 179 0.42 -2.48 4.03
C PHE A 179 1.91 -2.24 4.29
N ARG A 180 2.75 -2.55 3.31
CA ARG A 180 4.20 -2.65 3.47
C ARG A 180 4.82 -1.29 3.73
N CYS A 181 4.54 -0.30 2.89
CA CYS A 181 5.03 1.05 3.14
C CYS A 181 4.11 2.20 2.69
N LEU A 182 3.07 1.99 1.89
CA LEU A 182 2.14 3.08 1.56
C LEU A 182 1.41 3.60 2.81
N PHE A 183 0.67 2.75 3.53
CA PHE A 183 -0.01 3.17 4.75
C PHE A 183 0.96 3.64 5.86
N PRO A 184 2.13 3.00 6.06
CA PRO A 184 3.16 3.54 6.93
C PRO A 184 3.67 4.95 6.57
N LEU A 185 3.69 5.33 5.29
CA LEU A 185 4.00 6.70 4.85
C LEU A 185 2.94 7.67 5.34
N LEU A 186 1.66 7.29 5.20
CA LEU A 186 0.54 8.08 5.71
C LEU A 186 0.61 8.22 7.23
N ASN A 187 0.97 7.15 7.96
CA ASN A 187 1.12 7.20 9.41
C ASN A 187 2.20 8.19 9.87
N LEU A 188 3.25 8.40 9.08
CA LEU A 188 4.33 9.33 9.40
C LEU A 188 4.01 10.78 8.97
N MET A 189 3.59 10.96 7.71
CA MET A 189 3.54 12.27 7.07
C MET A 189 2.14 12.86 6.93
N TYR A 190 1.11 12.00 6.88
CA TYR A 190 -0.28 12.38 6.64
C TYR A 190 -1.27 11.68 7.61
N PRO A 191 -0.99 11.65 8.94
CA PRO A 191 -1.76 10.84 9.89
C PRO A 191 -3.23 11.27 9.99
N SER A 192 -3.54 12.55 9.76
CA SER A 192 -4.93 13.04 9.68
C SER A 192 -5.74 12.39 8.56
N MET A 193 -5.14 12.19 7.37
CA MET A 193 -5.79 11.51 6.26
C MET A 193 -5.98 10.03 6.57
N ASN A 194 -4.96 9.37 7.14
CA ASN A 194 -5.13 7.96 7.48
C ASN A 194 -6.18 7.75 8.58
N LYS A 195 -6.37 8.72 9.50
CA LYS A 195 -7.48 8.67 10.46
C LYS A 195 -8.84 8.58 9.77
N GLU A 196 -9.10 9.36 8.72
CA GLU A 196 -10.33 9.24 7.92
C GLU A 196 -10.43 7.85 7.26
N MET A 197 -9.33 7.34 6.72
CA MET A 197 -9.28 6.02 6.07
C MET A 197 -9.59 4.91 7.08
N GLN A 198 -9.00 4.92 8.28
CA GLN A 198 -9.25 3.92 9.31
C GLN A 198 -10.73 3.91 9.75
N GLU A 199 -11.37 5.07 9.88
CA GLU A 199 -12.82 5.14 10.14
C GLU A 199 -13.64 4.55 8.98
N GLY A 200 -13.20 4.75 7.74
CA GLY A 200 -13.79 4.09 6.57
C GLY A 200 -13.69 2.56 6.60
N LEU A 201 -12.62 2.01 7.19
CA LEU A 201 -12.49 0.56 7.39
C LEU A 201 -13.44 0.03 8.45
N ILE A 202 -13.65 0.79 9.54
CA ILE A 202 -14.67 0.45 10.55
C ILE A 202 -16.07 0.40 9.91
N ASN A 203 -16.39 1.38 9.06
CA ASN A 203 -17.63 1.39 8.30
C ASN A 203 -17.73 0.19 7.35
N THR A 204 -16.66 -0.13 6.61
CA THR A 204 -16.61 -1.32 5.75
C THR A 204 -16.94 -2.61 6.51
N TYR A 205 -16.39 -2.80 7.71
CA TYR A 205 -16.70 -3.97 8.53
C TYR A 205 -18.16 -3.98 9.00
N LYS A 206 -18.68 -2.83 9.46
CA LYS A 206 -20.09 -2.70 9.87
C LYS A 206 -21.07 -2.98 8.73
N GLU A 207 -20.68 -2.65 7.51
CA GLU A 207 -21.54 -2.71 6.33
C GLU A 207 -21.48 -4.04 5.58
N SER A 208 -20.38 -4.79 5.71
CA SER A 208 -20.13 -6.03 4.96
C SER A 208 -19.88 -7.26 5.84
N GLY A 209 -19.62 -7.07 7.14
CA GLY A 209 -19.19 -8.12 8.06
C GLY A 209 -17.71 -8.50 7.98
N PHE A 210 -16.93 -7.87 7.09
CA PHE A 210 -15.49 -8.12 6.94
C PHE A 210 -14.72 -6.82 6.74
N PHE A 211 -13.49 -6.75 7.26
CA PHE A 211 -12.54 -5.77 6.76
C PHE A 211 -12.15 -6.12 5.32
N PRO A 212 -11.87 -5.12 4.45
CA PRO A 212 -11.48 -5.39 3.08
C PRO A 212 -10.02 -5.87 3.05
N GLU A 213 -9.67 -6.61 2.02
CA GLU A 213 -8.27 -6.88 1.65
C GLU A 213 -7.98 -6.25 0.28
N TRP A 214 -8.83 -6.50 -0.71
CA TRP A 214 -8.86 -5.76 -1.97
C TRP A 214 -10.26 -5.19 -2.19
N ALA A 215 -10.36 -3.88 -2.37
CA ALA A 215 -11.64 -3.20 -2.56
C ALA A 215 -11.62 -2.33 -3.83
N SER A 216 -12.56 -2.57 -4.75
CA SER A 216 -12.79 -1.71 -5.92
C SER A 216 -14.17 -1.96 -6.59
N PRO A 217 -15.21 -1.15 -6.27
CA PRO A 217 -15.31 -0.36 -5.05
C PRO A 217 -15.65 -1.21 -3.80
N GLY A 218 -16.30 -2.37 -3.98
CA GLY A 218 -16.59 -3.33 -2.91
C GLY A 218 -15.54 -4.43 -2.84
N HIS A 219 -15.79 -5.48 -2.05
CA HIS A 219 -14.88 -6.65 -1.94
C HIS A 219 -14.59 -7.26 -3.32
N ARG A 220 -13.31 -7.47 -3.63
CA ARG A 220 -12.84 -8.09 -4.87
C ARG A 220 -11.90 -9.25 -4.55
N ASP A 221 -12.07 -10.36 -5.27
CA ASP A 221 -11.28 -11.58 -5.07
C ASP A 221 -9.90 -11.40 -5.73
N CYS A 222 -9.09 -10.56 -5.11
CA CYS A 222 -7.77 -10.19 -5.58
C CYS A 222 -6.81 -10.20 -4.40
N MET A 223 -5.71 -10.88 -4.65
CA MET A 223 -4.58 -11.22 -3.80
C MET A 223 -4.94 -12.03 -2.54
N ILE A 224 -3.98 -12.13 -1.63
CA ILE A 224 -3.98 -13.05 -0.48
C ILE A 224 -3.72 -12.30 0.82
N GLY A 225 -3.62 -13.05 1.93
CA GLY A 225 -3.29 -12.52 3.24
C GLY A 225 -4.51 -12.02 4.00
N ASN A 226 -4.26 -11.45 5.18
CA ASN A 226 -5.25 -10.77 6.02
C ASN A 226 -4.58 -9.49 6.55
N ASN A 227 -4.01 -8.74 5.61
CA ASN A 227 -3.11 -7.61 5.83
C ASN A 227 -3.84 -6.36 6.31
N SER A 228 -5.18 -6.35 6.26
CA SER A 228 -6.00 -5.39 7.03
C SER A 228 -5.61 -5.38 8.52
N ALA A 229 -5.17 -6.52 9.09
CA ALA A 229 -4.63 -6.58 10.45
C ALA A 229 -3.37 -5.73 10.65
N SER A 230 -2.51 -5.65 9.64
CA SER A 230 -1.31 -4.80 9.67
C SER A 230 -1.68 -3.32 9.61
N ILE A 231 -2.55 -2.94 8.66
CA ILE A 231 -3.02 -1.57 8.46
C ILE A 231 -3.60 -0.99 9.75
N LEU A 232 -4.58 -1.70 10.32
CA LEU A 232 -5.31 -1.26 11.50
C LEU A 232 -4.42 -1.22 12.75
N THR A 233 -3.52 -2.20 12.91
CA THR A 233 -2.61 -2.27 14.06
C THR A 233 -1.52 -1.20 13.98
N ASP A 234 -0.87 -1.02 12.82
CA ASP A 234 0.21 -0.03 12.65
C ASP A 234 -0.29 1.38 12.92
N ALA A 235 -1.47 1.72 12.39
CA ALA A 235 -2.12 3.00 12.66
C ALA A 235 -2.42 3.17 14.16
N TYR A 236 -3.03 2.17 14.80
CA TYR A 236 -3.42 2.26 16.22
C TYR A 236 -2.21 2.44 17.15
N LEU A 237 -1.13 1.67 16.93
CA LEU A 237 0.09 1.73 17.76
C LEU A 237 0.87 3.03 17.54
N LYS A 238 0.76 3.66 16.37
CA LYS A 238 1.33 4.99 16.09
C LYS A 238 0.42 6.16 16.50
N GLY A 239 -0.67 5.87 17.23
CA GLY A 239 -1.55 6.90 17.80
C GLY A 239 -2.71 7.33 16.89
N ILE A 240 -2.86 6.74 15.70
CA ILE A 240 -3.99 6.97 14.79
C ILE A 240 -5.10 6.00 15.18
N LYS A 241 -5.76 6.32 16.29
CA LYS A 241 -6.75 5.44 16.92
C LYS A 241 -8.13 5.71 16.36
N VAL A 242 -8.85 4.68 15.93
CA VAL A 242 -10.28 4.76 15.60
C VAL A 242 -11.11 5.04 16.86
N GLU A 243 -12.31 5.59 16.68
CA GLU A 243 -13.23 5.82 17.80
C GLU A 243 -13.78 4.50 18.36
N ASP A 244 -14.19 3.59 17.47
CA ASP A 244 -14.80 2.31 17.84
C ASP A 244 -13.77 1.17 17.93
N VAL A 245 -12.92 1.24 18.96
CA VAL A 245 -11.87 0.25 19.23
C VAL A 245 -12.44 -1.14 19.49
N LYS A 246 -13.67 -1.23 19.98
CA LYS A 246 -14.37 -2.50 20.19
C LYS A 246 -14.62 -3.19 18.83
N THR A 247 -15.25 -2.48 17.90
CA THR A 247 -15.50 -3.00 16.55
C THR A 247 -14.20 -3.34 15.82
N LEU A 248 -13.16 -2.50 15.98
CA LEU A 248 -11.82 -2.79 15.46
C LEU A 248 -11.34 -4.19 15.89
N TYR A 249 -11.30 -4.45 17.19
CA TYR A 249 -10.76 -5.70 17.70
C TYR A 249 -11.67 -6.88 17.34
N GLU A 250 -13.00 -6.73 17.45
CA GLU A 250 -13.95 -7.78 17.06
C GLU A 250 -13.83 -8.17 15.58
N GLY A 251 -13.67 -7.19 14.68
CA GLY A 251 -13.50 -7.44 13.26
C GLY A 251 -12.19 -8.15 12.91
N LEU A 252 -11.09 -7.83 13.61
CA LEU A 252 -9.82 -8.54 13.45
C LEU A 252 -9.95 -10.00 13.88
N ILE A 253 -10.59 -10.26 15.02
CA ILE A 253 -10.82 -11.63 15.48
C ILE A 253 -11.73 -12.39 14.51
N HIS A 254 -12.77 -11.75 13.98
CA HIS A 254 -13.67 -12.34 12.98
C HIS A 254 -12.91 -12.79 11.72
N GLY A 255 -12.06 -11.93 11.15
CA GLY A 255 -11.25 -12.26 9.98
C GLY A 255 -10.36 -13.51 10.17
N THR A 256 -9.90 -13.77 11.40
CA THR A 256 -9.05 -14.95 11.69
C THR A 256 -9.80 -16.31 11.70
N LYS A 257 -11.13 -16.28 11.64
CA LYS A 257 -12.00 -17.46 11.79
C LYS A 257 -13.12 -17.54 10.75
N SER A 258 -13.02 -16.72 9.71
CA SER A 258 -14.04 -16.60 8.67
C SER A 258 -13.39 -16.26 7.33
N VAL A 259 -14.03 -16.67 6.25
CA VAL A 259 -13.73 -16.23 4.88
C VAL A 259 -15.04 -15.79 4.24
N HIS A 260 -15.00 -14.75 3.41
CA HIS A 260 -16.19 -14.26 2.74
C HIS A 260 -16.71 -15.33 1.75
N PRO A 261 -18.03 -15.59 1.70
CA PRO A 261 -18.58 -16.75 0.99
C PRO A 261 -18.39 -16.72 -0.53
N THR A 262 -18.20 -15.54 -1.12
CA THR A 262 -18.04 -15.36 -2.58
C THR A 262 -16.77 -14.62 -2.97
N VAL A 263 -15.92 -14.26 -2.01
CA VAL A 263 -14.68 -13.48 -2.24
C VAL A 263 -13.58 -14.12 -1.41
N SER A 264 -12.82 -15.02 -2.02
CA SER A 264 -11.92 -15.90 -1.27
C SER A 264 -10.74 -15.18 -0.63
N SER A 265 -10.36 -14.00 -1.13
CA SER A 265 -9.34 -13.12 -0.56
C SER A 265 -9.79 -12.34 0.70
N THR A 266 -11.09 -12.15 0.92
CA THR A 266 -11.60 -11.39 2.08
C THR A 266 -11.79 -12.31 3.29
N GLY A 267 -11.12 -12.01 4.40
CA GLY A 267 -11.00 -12.92 5.55
C GLY A 267 -9.82 -13.87 5.40
N ARG A 268 -9.90 -15.09 5.91
CA ARG A 268 -8.80 -16.07 5.80
C ARG A 268 -9.21 -17.36 5.11
N ARG A 269 -8.91 -17.49 3.82
CA ARG A 269 -9.04 -18.77 3.10
C ARG A 269 -8.15 -19.84 3.72
N GLY A 270 -8.74 -20.96 4.13
CA GLY A 270 -8.02 -22.07 4.79
C GLY A 270 -7.74 -21.84 6.28
N TYR A 271 -8.48 -20.95 6.94
CA TYR A 271 -8.28 -20.67 8.37
C TYR A 271 -8.45 -21.91 9.25
N GLU A 272 -9.29 -22.88 8.87
CA GLU A 272 -9.51 -24.11 9.63
C GLU A 272 -8.23 -24.94 9.70
N TYR A 273 -7.57 -25.12 8.55
CA TYR A 273 -6.28 -25.80 8.46
C TYR A 273 -5.21 -25.03 9.21
N TYR A 274 -5.08 -23.73 8.95
CA TYR A 274 -4.07 -22.89 9.61
C TYR A 274 -4.23 -22.90 11.14
N ASN A 275 -5.47 -22.80 11.64
CA ASN A 275 -5.76 -22.79 13.07
C ASN A 275 -5.49 -24.14 13.75
N LYS A 276 -5.63 -25.26 13.01
CA LYS A 276 -5.43 -26.63 13.50
C LYS A 276 -3.99 -27.10 13.37
N LEU A 277 -3.38 -26.88 12.21
CA LEU A 277 -2.08 -27.43 11.80
C LEU A 277 -0.93 -26.42 11.95
N GLY A 278 -1.25 -25.13 12.04
CA GLY A 278 -0.25 -24.06 12.04
C GLY A 278 0.26 -23.67 10.65
N TYR A 279 -0.34 -24.19 9.57
CA TYR A 279 -0.07 -23.81 8.18
C TYR A 279 -1.27 -24.20 7.31
N VAL A 280 -1.39 -23.59 6.13
CA VAL A 280 -2.32 -24.00 5.08
C VAL A 280 -1.63 -25.07 4.22
N PRO A 281 -2.17 -26.29 4.12
CA PRO A 281 -1.54 -27.36 3.36
C PRO A 281 -1.51 -27.12 1.85
N TYR A 282 -0.57 -27.76 1.18
CA TYR A 282 -0.34 -27.67 -0.26
C TYR A 282 -1.35 -28.49 -1.08
N ASP A 283 -1.79 -29.64 -0.56
CA ASP A 283 -2.56 -30.66 -1.28
C ASP A 283 -4.08 -30.60 -1.03
N VAL A 284 -4.58 -29.54 -0.39
CA VAL A 284 -6.00 -29.38 0.01
C VAL A 284 -6.80 -28.44 -0.90
N LYS A 285 -6.34 -28.23 -2.14
CA LYS A 285 -7.01 -27.37 -3.16
C LYS A 285 -7.16 -25.90 -2.73
N ILE A 286 -6.22 -25.43 -1.93
CA ILE A 286 -6.05 -24.01 -1.62
C ILE A 286 -4.70 -23.61 -2.19
N ASN A 287 -4.71 -22.86 -3.28
CA ASN A 287 -3.49 -22.36 -3.89
C ASN A 287 -2.87 -21.23 -3.04
N GLU A 288 -1.60 -20.94 -3.33
CA GLU A 288 -0.78 -19.91 -2.68
C GLU A 288 -0.68 -20.13 -1.16
N ASN A 289 -0.77 -21.39 -0.74
CA ASN A 289 -0.93 -21.81 0.66
C ASN A 289 0.28 -21.47 1.55
N THR A 290 1.50 -21.52 1.02
CA THR A 290 2.70 -21.15 1.77
C THR A 290 2.79 -19.64 1.92
N ALA A 291 2.49 -18.87 0.87
CA ALA A 291 2.40 -17.41 0.95
C ALA A 291 1.32 -16.96 1.96
N ARG A 292 0.13 -17.56 1.92
CA ARG A 292 -0.95 -17.34 2.91
C ARG A 292 -0.48 -17.64 4.33
N THR A 293 0.23 -18.76 4.53
CA THR A 293 0.75 -19.14 5.85
C THR A 293 1.72 -18.11 6.41
N LEU A 294 2.63 -17.59 5.58
CA LEU A 294 3.63 -16.60 5.98
C LEU A 294 2.98 -15.27 6.36
N GLU A 295 2.07 -14.78 5.52
CA GLU A 295 1.36 -13.53 5.79
C GLU A 295 0.41 -13.65 6.99
N TYR A 296 -0.31 -14.77 7.14
CA TYR A 296 -1.15 -15.02 8.32
C TYR A 296 -0.34 -15.05 9.62
N ALA A 297 0.88 -15.59 9.62
CA ALA A 297 1.75 -15.56 10.79
C ALA A 297 2.12 -14.11 11.16
N TYR A 298 2.45 -13.29 10.18
CA TYR A 298 2.67 -11.86 10.40
C TYR A 298 1.40 -11.12 10.87
N ASN A 299 0.25 -11.41 10.27
CA ASN A 299 -1.03 -10.79 10.66
C ASN A 299 -1.43 -11.18 12.09
N ASP A 300 -1.16 -12.42 12.52
CA ASP A 300 -1.35 -12.85 13.91
C ASP A 300 -0.40 -12.14 14.87
N TRP A 301 0.82 -11.82 14.44
CA TRP A 301 1.72 -10.97 15.22
C TRP A 301 1.16 -9.55 15.39
N CYS A 302 0.57 -8.95 14.35
CA CYS A 302 -0.10 -7.64 14.47
C CYS A 302 -1.24 -7.71 15.51
N ILE A 303 -2.09 -8.74 15.44
CA ILE A 303 -3.18 -8.94 16.39
C ILE A 303 -2.63 -9.17 17.81
N TYR A 304 -1.53 -9.89 17.96
CA TYR A 304 -0.83 -10.03 19.25
C TYR A 304 -0.40 -8.67 19.82
N GLN A 305 0.20 -7.79 19.01
CA GLN A 305 0.62 -6.46 19.46
C GLN A 305 -0.57 -5.62 19.94
N LEU A 306 -1.66 -5.60 19.16
CA LEU A 306 -2.87 -4.88 19.53
C LEU A 306 -3.53 -5.50 20.78
N ALA A 307 -3.62 -6.83 20.86
CA ALA A 307 -4.19 -7.52 22.02
C ALA A 307 -3.40 -7.21 23.31
N LYS A 308 -2.07 -7.12 23.21
CA LYS A 308 -1.21 -6.72 24.33
C LYS A 308 -1.43 -5.27 24.74
N GLU A 309 -1.50 -4.35 23.77
CA GLU A 309 -1.77 -2.93 24.03
C GLU A 309 -3.16 -2.73 24.67
N LEU A 310 -4.17 -3.46 24.20
CA LEU A 310 -5.53 -3.45 24.75
C LEU A 310 -5.69 -4.25 26.04
N LYS A 311 -4.62 -4.86 26.57
CA LYS A 311 -4.62 -5.69 27.79
C LYS A 311 -5.71 -6.78 27.75
N ARG A 312 -5.82 -7.45 26.60
CA ARG A 312 -6.76 -8.56 26.40
C ARG A 312 -6.43 -9.74 27.32
N PRO A 313 -7.37 -10.67 27.55
CA PRO A 313 -7.11 -11.85 28.36
C PRO A 313 -5.84 -12.58 27.90
N GLU A 314 -5.01 -13.01 28.85
CA GLU A 314 -3.71 -13.64 28.57
C GLU A 314 -3.82 -14.81 27.58
N LYS A 315 -4.92 -15.58 27.65
CA LYS A 315 -5.20 -16.68 26.71
C LYS A 315 -5.28 -16.21 25.25
N GLU A 316 -5.85 -15.03 24.99
CA GLU A 316 -5.91 -14.44 23.64
C GLU A 316 -4.51 -13.99 23.20
N ILE A 317 -3.78 -13.29 24.07
CA ILE A 317 -2.41 -12.81 23.80
C ILE A 317 -1.50 -14.00 23.45
N GLN A 318 -1.50 -15.06 24.26
CA GLN A 318 -0.67 -16.24 24.04
C GLN A 318 -1.07 -17.03 22.78
N LEU A 319 -2.36 -17.05 22.42
CA LEU A 319 -2.82 -17.68 21.19
C LEU A 319 -2.17 -17.01 19.97
N PHE A 320 -2.22 -15.68 19.89
CA PHE A 320 -1.65 -14.94 18.76
C PHE A 320 -0.12 -14.91 18.79
N ALA A 321 0.50 -14.87 19.98
CA ALA A 321 1.95 -15.07 20.13
C ALA A 321 2.41 -16.43 19.57
N LYS A 322 1.67 -17.52 19.85
CA LYS A 322 1.97 -18.84 19.30
C LYS A 322 1.81 -18.85 17.77
N ARG A 323 0.71 -18.32 17.24
CA ARG A 323 0.44 -18.31 15.79
C ARG A 323 1.40 -17.42 15.02
N ALA A 324 1.92 -16.35 15.61
CA ALA A 324 2.97 -15.55 15.02
C ALA A 324 4.24 -16.35 14.68
N MET A 325 4.46 -17.51 15.30
CA MET A 325 5.58 -18.41 14.99
C MET A 325 5.28 -19.44 13.89
N ASN A 326 4.10 -19.40 13.27
CA ASN A 326 3.68 -20.40 12.29
C ASN A 326 4.52 -20.42 10.99
N TYR A 327 5.25 -19.34 10.69
CA TYR A 327 6.22 -19.33 9.58
C TYR A 327 7.26 -20.46 9.69
N LYS A 328 7.57 -20.92 10.92
CA LYS A 328 8.49 -22.03 11.16
C LYS A 328 7.99 -23.36 10.61
N ASN A 329 6.67 -23.52 10.43
CA ASN A 329 6.07 -24.79 10.04
C ASN A 329 6.31 -25.14 8.57
N VAL A 330 6.58 -24.13 7.74
CA VAL A 330 6.79 -24.25 6.29
C VAL A 330 8.24 -24.01 5.87
N PHE A 331 9.18 -23.95 6.82
CA PHE A 331 10.61 -23.82 6.54
C PHE A 331 11.26 -25.19 6.34
N ASP A 332 11.76 -25.45 5.13
CA ASP A 332 12.54 -26.65 4.80
C ASP A 332 14.01 -26.43 5.17
N LYS A 333 14.51 -27.28 6.08
CA LYS A 333 15.88 -27.19 6.61
C LYS A 333 16.95 -27.54 5.58
N ASP A 334 16.62 -28.42 4.63
CA ASP A 334 17.58 -28.92 3.65
C ASP A 334 17.87 -27.84 2.60
N SER A 335 16.83 -27.17 2.10
CA SER A 335 16.99 -26.06 1.15
C SER A 335 17.19 -24.70 1.82
N LYS A 336 16.90 -24.57 3.11
CA LYS A 336 16.86 -23.29 3.86
C LYS A 336 15.87 -22.28 3.29
N LEU A 337 14.78 -22.79 2.74
CA LEU A 337 13.76 -22.00 2.05
C LEU A 337 12.37 -22.38 2.55
N MET A 338 11.40 -21.50 2.33
CA MET A 338 9.99 -21.82 2.57
C MET A 338 9.47 -22.76 1.49
N ARG A 339 8.68 -23.75 1.88
CA ARG A 339 8.29 -24.86 1.02
C ARG A 339 6.85 -25.29 1.32
N GLY A 340 6.14 -25.73 0.28
CA GLY A 340 4.79 -26.30 0.43
C GLY A 340 4.79 -27.48 1.40
N LYS A 341 3.75 -27.62 2.21
CA LYS A 341 3.66 -28.72 3.15
C LYS A 341 2.30 -29.38 3.03
N ASN A 342 2.28 -30.68 2.83
CA ASN A 342 1.07 -31.48 2.68
C ASN A 342 0.32 -31.59 4.01
N GLU A 343 -0.96 -31.97 3.97
CA GLU A 343 -1.79 -32.06 5.18
C GLU A 343 -1.24 -33.09 6.19
N ASP A 344 -0.59 -34.14 5.70
CA ASP A 344 0.05 -35.18 6.52
C ASP A 344 1.36 -34.72 7.22
N GLY A 345 1.83 -33.50 6.93
CA GLY A 345 3.04 -32.92 7.51
C GLY A 345 4.32 -33.16 6.71
N THR A 346 4.28 -33.87 5.59
CA THR A 346 5.41 -34.00 4.67
C THR A 346 5.57 -32.74 3.81
N PHE A 347 6.81 -32.37 3.45
CA PHE A 347 7.03 -31.30 2.47
C PHE A 347 6.68 -31.78 1.06
N GLN A 348 6.06 -30.93 0.24
CA GLN A 348 5.59 -31.28 -1.10
C GLN A 348 6.75 -31.71 -2.00
N SER A 349 6.58 -32.74 -2.83
CA SER A 349 7.63 -33.25 -3.71
C SER A 349 7.08 -33.53 -5.12
N PRO A 350 7.82 -33.24 -6.21
CA PRO A 350 9.15 -32.61 -6.24
C PRO A 350 9.12 -31.12 -5.85
N PHE A 351 10.25 -30.60 -5.35
CA PHE A 351 10.41 -29.17 -5.02
C PHE A 351 11.29 -28.45 -6.03
N SER A 352 10.72 -27.40 -6.63
CA SER A 352 11.44 -26.41 -7.43
C SER A 352 11.37 -25.06 -6.71
N PRO A 353 12.49 -24.53 -6.18
CA PRO A 353 12.48 -23.24 -5.48
C PRO A 353 12.26 -22.05 -6.43
N LEU A 354 12.40 -22.28 -7.75
CA LEU A 354 12.23 -21.28 -8.82
C LEU A 354 10.84 -21.33 -9.47
N LYS A 355 9.96 -22.25 -9.05
CA LYS A 355 8.59 -22.32 -9.54
C LYS A 355 7.79 -21.13 -9.02
N TRP A 356 7.27 -20.32 -9.93
CA TRP A 356 6.39 -19.21 -9.60
C TRP A 356 4.95 -19.68 -9.43
N GLY A 357 4.21 -19.03 -8.53
CA GLY A 357 2.82 -19.38 -8.25
C GLY A 357 2.70 -20.64 -7.39
N ASP A 358 1.63 -21.42 -7.59
CA ASP A 358 1.40 -22.70 -6.92
C ASP A 358 1.33 -22.59 -5.39
N ALA A 359 2.44 -22.77 -4.67
CA ALA A 359 2.51 -22.55 -3.21
C ALA A 359 2.63 -21.06 -2.83
N PHE A 360 2.99 -20.21 -3.79
CA PHE A 360 3.24 -18.78 -3.62
C PHE A 360 2.36 -17.94 -4.56
N THR A 361 2.28 -16.63 -4.32
CA THR A 361 1.61 -15.65 -5.19
C THR A 361 2.66 -14.85 -5.95
N GLU A 362 2.54 -14.73 -7.28
CA GLU A 362 3.36 -13.84 -8.14
C GLU A 362 4.89 -13.95 -7.91
N GLY A 363 5.34 -15.09 -7.43
CA GLY A 363 6.73 -15.25 -7.02
C GLY A 363 7.01 -16.69 -6.69
N ASN A 364 8.26 -16.95 -6.34
CA ASN A 364 8.73 -18.27 -5.99
C ASN A 364 9.27 -18.27 -4.54
N SER A 365 9.89 -19.37 -4.14
CA SER A 365 10.41 -19.52 -2.78
C SER A 365 11.55 -18.53 -2.46
N TRP A 366 12.36 -18.14 -3.45
CA TRP A 366 13.40 -17.12 -3.30
C TRP A 366 12.86 -15.72 -3.02
N HIS A 367 11.59 -15.45 -3.32
CA HIS A 367 10.95 -14.16 -3.04
C HIS A 367 10.23 -14.19 -1.69
N TYR A 368 9.50 -15.27 -1.41
CA TYR A 368 8.64 -15.38 -0.23
C TYR A 368 9.37 -15.85 1.05
N SER A 369 10.55 -16.47 0.94
CA SER A 369 11.27 -16.97 2.13
C SER A 369 11.65 -15.87 3.12
N TRP A 370 11.61 -14.61 2.67
CA TRP A 370 11.93 -13.42 3.45
C TRP A 370 10.72 -12.81 4.16
N SER A 371 9.49 -13.29 3.91
CA SER A 371 8.23 -12.76 4.47
C SER A 371 8.02 -13.15 5.94
N VAL A 372 8.98 -12.80 6.78
CA VAL A 372 8.96 -12.94 8.25
C VAL A 372 9.29 -11.58 8.87
N PHE A 373 8.50 -10.57 8.51
CA PHE A 373 8.73 -9.16 8.85
C PHE A 373 8.94 -8.92 10.35
N HIS A 374 8.14 -9.62 11.17
CA HIS A 374 8.10 -9.49 12.62
C HIS A 374 9.16 -10.30 13.35
N ASP A 375 9.82 -11.25 12.69
CA ASP A 375 10.85 -12.07 13.33
C ASP A 375 12.05 -12.45 12.45
N PRO A 376 12.78 -11.47 11.86
CA PRO A 376 13.99 -11.76 11.10
C PRO A 376 15.04 -12.54 11.91
N GLN A 377 15.18 -12.29 13.21
CA GLN A 377 16.07 -13.10 14.05
C GLN A 377 15.65 -14.58 14.09
N GLY A 378 14.35 -14.88 14.20
CA GLY A 378 13.88 -16.26 14.16
C GLY A 378 14.14 -16.95 12.81
N LEU A 379 14.06 -16.20 11.70
CA LEU A 379 14.45 -16.70 10.37
C LEU A 379 15.98 -16.91 10.25
N ILE A 380 16.79 -16.00 10.80
CA ILE A 380 18.25 -16.17 10.90
C ILE A 380 18.58 -17.44 11.67
N ASP A 381 17.91 -17.69 12.79
CA ASP A 381 18.09 -18.89 13.61
C ASP A 381 17.74 -20.17 12.81
N LEU A 382 16.64 -20.16 12.04
CA LEU A 382 16.25 -21.28 11.17
C LEU A 382 17.28 -21.59 10.07
N MET A 383 17.87 -20.56 9.47
CA MET A 383 18.88 -20.74 8.42
C MET A 383 20.24 -21.23 8.97
N GLY A 384 20.45 -21.16 10.28
CA GLY A 384 21.67 -21.61 10.95
C GLY A 384 22.62 -20.49 11.34
N GLY A 385 22.11 -19.26 11.52
CA GLY A 385 22.88 -18.10 11.96
C GLY A 385 23.10 -17.04 10.88
N LYS A 386 23.69 -15.92 11.29
CA LYS A 386 23.82 -14.70 10.48
C LYS A 386 24.60 -14.94 9.19
N ASP A 387 25.69 -15.69 9.23
CA ASP A 387 26.55 -15.92 8.06
C ASP A 387 25.83 -16.68 6.94
N MET A 388 25.08 -17.72 7.30
CA MET A 388 24.27 -18.47 6.33
C MET A 388 23.11 -17.62 5.81
N PHE A 389 22.46 -16.85 6.68
CA PHE A 389 21.40 -15.92 6.26
C PHE A 389 21.91 -14.88 5.24
N ILE A 390 23.09 -14.31 5.49
CA ILE A 390 23.78 -13.39 4.56
C ILE A 390 24.12 -14.10 3.24
N THR A 391 24.61 -15.34 3.31
CA THR A 391 24.92 -16.14 2.11
C THR A 391 23.67 -16.35 1.26
N MET A 392 22.53 -16.67 1.89
CA MET A 392 21.26 -16.81 1.20
C MET A 392 20.79 -15.48 0.57
N LEU A 393 20.89 -14.35 1.29
CA LEU A 393 20.57 -13.03 0.72
C LEU A 393 21.46 -12.67 -0.48
N ASP A 394 22.78 -12.85 -0.36
CA ASP A 394 23.73 -12.57 -1.45
C ASP A 394 23.44 -13.42 -2.69
N SER A 395 22.99 -14.67 -2.48
CA SER A 395 22.68 -15.58 -3.57
C SER A 395 21.48 -15.12 -4.40
N VAL A 396 20.51 -14.40 -3.84
CA VAL A 396 19.37 -13.83 -4.59
C VAL A 396 19.85 -12.95 -5.74
N PHE A 397 20.85 -12.11 -5.49
CA PHE A 397 21.43 -11.22 -6.52
C PHE A 397 22.40 -11.94 -7.46
N SER A 398 22.92 -13.10 -7.05
CA SER A 398 24.00 -13.80 -7.75
C SER A 398 23.50 -14.89 -8.70
N VAL A 399 22.39 -15.56 -8.38
CA VAL A 399 21.81 -16.58 -9.25
C VAL A 399 21.21 -15.92 -10.50
N PRO A 400 21.36 -16.51 -11.70
CA PRO A 400 20.69 -15.98 -12.88
C PRO A 400 19.16 -15.96 -12.68
N PRO A 401 18.41 -15.09 -13.39
CA PRO A 401 16.95 -14.99 -13.30
C PRO A 401 16.24 -16.17 -13.99
N VAL A 402 16.64 -17.41 -13.67
CA VAL A 402 15.94 -18.63 -14.09
C VAL A 402 14.63 -18.72 -13.32
N PHE A 403 13.58 -19.17 -14.00
CA PHE A 403 12.24 -19.32 -13.45
C PHE A 403 11.61 -20.62 -13.96
N ASP A 404 10.54 -21.06 -13.30
CA ASP A 404 9.64 -22.11 -13.75
C ASP A 404 8.21 -21.54 -13.71
N GLU A 405 7.63 -21.33 -14.89
CA GLU A 405 6.31 -20.73 -15.13
C GLU A 405 5.18 -21.75 -15.26
N SER A 406 5.44 -23.03 -14.99
CA SER A 406 4.51 -24.15 -15.25
C SER A 406 3.13 -23.98 -14.60
N TYR A 407 3.03 -23.25 -13.49
CA TYR A 407 1.75 -22.92 -12.86
C TYR A 407 0.88 -22.00 -13.73
N TYR A 408 1.49 -20.98 -14.34
CA TYR A 408 0.79 -19.99 -15.16
C TYR A 408 0.63 -20.44 -16.61
N GLY A 409 1.47 -21.38 -17.07
CA GLY A 409 1.48 -21.87 -18.45
C GLY A 409 2.04 -20.88 -19.48
N GLN A 410 2.55 -19.73 -19.03
CA GLN A 410 3.17 -18.69 -19.84
C GLN A 410 4.04 -17.78 -18.98
N VAL A 411 4.94 -17.03 -19.61
CA VAL A 411 5.72 -15.98 -18.96
C VAL A 411 4.84 -14.76 -18.71
N ILE A 412 4.34 -14.63 -17.48
CA ILE A 412 3.62 -13.43 -17.02
C ILE A 412 4.58 -12.21 -16.96
N HIS A 413 4.03 -11.01 -16.87
CA HIS A 413 4.83 -9.79 -17.02
C HIS A 413 5.83 -9.62 -15.88
N GLU A 414 5.49 -10.02 -14.65
CA GLU A 414 6.32 -9.97 -13.45
C GLU A 414 7.57 -10.84 -13.59
N ILE A 415 7.45 -12.01 -14.24
CA ILE A 415 8.60 -12.86 -14.59
C ILE A 415 9.46 -12.14 -15.63
N ARG A 416 8.85 -11.58 -16.67
CA ARG A 416 9.58 -10.86 -17.73
C ARG A 416 10.34 -9.67 -17.16
N GLU A 417 9.71 -8.88 -16.31
CA GLU A 417 10.28 -7.74 -15.59
C GLU A 417 11.51 -8.15 -14.79
N MET A 418 11.43 -9.20 -13.97
CA MET A 418 12.61 -9.72 -13.26
C MET A 418 13.76 -10.05 -14.23
N THR A 419 13.47 -10.71 -15.35
CA THR A 419 14.53 -11.21 -16.26
C THR A 419 15.32 -10.11 -16.96
N ILE A 420 14.69 -8.98 -17.28
CA ILE A 420 15.35 -7.88 -18.02
C ILE A 420 16.21 -6.98 -17.12
N MET A 421 16.01 -7.04 -15.80
CA MET A 421 16.66 -6.15 -14.84
C MET A 421 18.08 -6.57 -14.46
N ASN A 422 18.47 -7.80 -14.78
CA ASN A 422 19.82 -8.34 -14.53
C ASN A 422 20.30 -8.15 -13.07
N MET A 423 19.42 -8.42 -12.10
CA MET A 423 19.69 -8.38 -10.66
C MET A 423 19.43 -9.74 -9.99
N GLY A 424 19.74 -10.81 -10.71
CA GLY A 424 19.47 -12.18 -10.30
C GLY A 424 17.97 -12.44 -10.10
N ASN A 425 17.59 -13.13 -9.02
CA ASN A 425 16.19 -13.32 -8.61
C ASN A 425 15.64 -12.17 -7.75
N TYR A 426 16.29 -11.00 -7.70
CA TYR A 426 15.72 -9.83 -7.03
C TYR A 426 14.64 -9.16 -7.89
N ALA A 427 13.41 -9.66 -7.80
CA ALA A 427 12.24 -9.15 -8.52
C ALA A 427 11.63 -7.92 -7.86
N HIS A 428 12.29 -6.75 -7.95
CA HIS A 428 11.87 -5.52 -7.27
C HIS A 428 10.46 -5.03 -7.64
N GLY A 429 10.05 -5.26 -8.89
CA GLY A 429 8.74 -4.90 -9.42
C GLY A 429 7.57 -5.62 -8.75
N ASN A 430 7.85 -6.61 -7.90
CA ASN A 430 6.83 -7.31 -7.15
C ASN A 430 7.00 -7.17 -5.62
N GLN A 431 5.89 -7.07 -4.92
CA GLN A 431 5.75 -6.71 -3.51
C GLN A 431 6.44 -7.64 -2.49
N PRO A 432 6.45 -8.99 -2.64
CA PRO A 432 6.95 -9.91 -1.61
C PRO A 432 8.39 -9.69 -1.16
N ILE A 433 9.24 -9.14 -2.04
CA ILE A 433 10.69 -9.04 -1.82
C ILE A 433 11.16 -7.61 -1.52
N GLN A 434 10.27 -6.60 -1.59
CA GLN A 434 10.65 -5.18 -1.50
C GLN A 434 11.36 -4.80 -0.19
N HIS A 435 11.10 -5.50 0.92
CA HIS A 435 11.77 -5.28 2.21
C HIS A 435 13.09 -6.05 2.36
N MET A 436 13.38 -7.02 1.49
CA MET A 436 14.45 -8.00 1.66
C MET A 436 15.83 -7.36 1.86
N ILE A 437 16.15 -6.31 1.10
CA ILE A 437 17.46 -5.65 1.21
C ILE A 437 17.70 -5.09 2.62
N TYR A 438 16.65 -4.63 3.29
CA TYR A 438 16.77 -4.11 4.65
C TYR A 438 17.10 -5.22 5.66
N LEU A 439 16.92 -6.50 5.33
CA LEU A 439 17.22 -7.62 6.22
C LEU A 439 18.72 -7.80 6.52
N TYR A 440 19.62 -7.27 5.68
CA TYR A 440 21.05 -7.20 6.00
C TYR A 440 21.33 -6.48 7.33
N ASN A 441 20.49 -5.51 7.73
CA ASN A 441 20.59 -4.79 8.99
C ASN A 441 20.38 -5.68 10.23
N TYR A 442 19.60 -6.76 10.09
CA TYR A 442 19.29 -7.71 11.17
C TYR A 442 20.39 -8.75 11.37
N ALA A 443 21.22 -8.96 10.34
CA ALA A 443 22.36 -9.85 10.36
C ALA A 443 23.70 -9.10 10.56
N GLY A 444 23.65 -7.81 10.91
CA GLY A 444 24.84 -7.01 11.25
C GLY A 444 25.73 -6.69 10.05
N GLN A 445 25.17 -6.61 8.84
CA GLN A 445 25.91 -6.15 7.65
C GLN A 445 25.17 -4.99 6.93
N PRO A 446 24.85 -3.89 7.62
CA PRO A 446 24.05 -2.78 7.05
C PRO A 446 24.68 -2.15 5.80
N TRP A 447 26.00 -2.24 5.62
CA TRP A 447 26.67 -1.75 4.41
C TRP A 447 26.23 -2.50 3.14
N LYS A 448 25.83 -3.77 3.23
CA LYS A 448 25.28 -4.50 2.08
C LYS A 448 23.89 -3.97 1.69
N ALA A 449 23.06 -3.60 2.67
CA ALA A 449 21.81 -2.92 2.39
C ALA A 449 22.06 -1.58 1.68
N GLN A 450 22.99 -0.77 2.21
CA GLN A 450 23.34 0.52 1.62
C GLN A 450 23.75 0.39 0.16
N TYR A 451 24.58 -0.61 -0.18
CA TYR A 451 24.96 -0.87 -1.57
C TYR A 451 23.75 -1.21 -2.45
N TRP A 452 22.97 -2.24 -2.09
CA TRP A 452 21.89 -2.73 -2.94
C TRP A 452 20.73 -1.75 -3.06
N LEU A 453 20.36 -1.02 -2.00
CA LEU A 453 19.32 0.01 -2.07
C LEU A 453 19.68 1.11 -3.06
N ARG A 454 20.95 1.50 -3.08
CA ARG A 454 21.48 2.50 -4.02
C ARG A 454 21.45 1.98 -5.45
N GLN A 455 21.81 0.71 -5.67
CA GLN A 455 21.67 0.08 -6.99
C GLN A 455 20.22 0.09 -7.47
N VAL A 456 19.27 -0.27 -6.60
CA VAL A 456 17.84 -0.30 -6.96
C VAL A 456 17.32 1.09 -7.30
N MET A 457 17.52 2.08 -6.42
CA MET A 457 17.07 3.45 -6.67
C MET A 457 17.68 4.05 -7.95
N ASP A 458 18.94 3.74 -8.26
CA ASP A 458 19.63 4.30 -9.43
C ASP A 458 19.31 3.55 -10.75
N LYS A 459 18.84 2.29 -10.70
CA LYS A 459 18.62 1.44 -11.89
C LYS A 459 17.16 1.12 -12.20
N MET A 460 16.32 1.01 -11.18
CA MET A 460 14.95 0.49 -11.28
C MET A 460 13.89 1.59 -11.36
N TYR A 461 14.31 2.85 -11.26
CA TYR A 461 13.43 4.01 -11.30
C TYR A 461 14.00 5.07 -12.23
N THR A 462 13.17 5.54 -13.16
CA THR A 462 13.48 6.66 -14.05
C THR A 462 12.30 7.62 -14.12
N PRO A 463 12.50 8.90 -14.46
CA PRO A 463 11.42 9.89 -14.50
C PRO A 463 10.60 9.84 -15.81
N GLY A 464 10.88 8.88 -16.70
CA GLY A 464 10.23 8.75 -18.00
C GLY A 464 8.84 8.11 -17.93
N PRO A 465 8.13 8.03 -19.07
CA PRO A 465 6.86 7.31 -19.16
C PRO A 465 6.95 5.83 -18.78
N ASP A 466 8.09 5.19 -19.02
CA ASP A 466 8.47 3.81 -18.65
C ASP A 466 9.28 3.79 -17.33
N GLY A 467 8.86 4.61 -16.38
CA GLY A 467 9.65 4.98 -15.20
C GLY A 467 9.87 3.89 -14.14
N TYR A 468 9.01 2.87 -14.09
CA TYR A 468 9.06 1.80 -13.08
C TYR A 468 9.57 0.48 -13.67
N CYS A 469 10.12 -0.38 -12.82
CA CYS A 469 10.60 -1.71 -13.21
C CYS A 469 9.52 -2.80 -13.20
N GLY A 470 8.26 -2.44 -12.96
CA GLY A 470 7.09 -3.30 -12.85
C GLY A 470 5.87 -2.44 -12.50
N ASP A 471 4.82 -3.05 -11.96
CA ASP A 471 3.60 -2.33 -11.59
C ASP A 471 3.82 -1.34 -10.43
N GLU A 472 3.05 -0.26 -10.47
CA GLU A 472 3.14 0.84 -9.49
C GLU A 472 2.40 0.50 -8.18
N ASP A 473 1.32 -0.28 -8.31
CA ASP A 473 0.50 -0.87 -7.26
C ASP A 473 0.00 0.12 -6.20
N ASN A 474 -0.85 1.04 -6.66
CA ASN A 474 -1.64 1.94 -5.84
C ASN A 474 -0.79 2.77 -4.85
N GLY A 475 0.42 3.16 -5.25
CA GLY A 475 1.34 3.91 -4.40
C GLY A 475 2.39 3.09 -3.66
N GLN A 476 2.33 1.75 -3.67
CA GLN A 476 3.25 0.89 -2.91
C GLN A 476 4.70 0.98 -3.44
N THR A 477 4.91 0.72 -4.73
CA THR A 477 6.25 0.78 -5.36
C THR A 477 6.81 2.21 -5.33
N SER A 478 5.93 3.22 -5.39
CA SER A 478 6.29 4.62 -5.21
C SER A 478 6.68 4.98 -3.78
N ALA A 479 5.91 4.53 -2.78
CA ALA A 479 6.20 4.80 -1.37
C ALA A 479 7.50 4.11 -0.94
N TRP A 480 7.85 2.96 -1.53
CA TRP A 480 9.14 2.33 -1.36
C TRP A 480 10.28 3.27 -1.76
N TYR A 481 10.18 3.92 -2.93
CA TYR A 481 11.19 4.87 -3.39
C TYR A 481 11.26 6.09 -2.47
N VAL A 482 10.12 6.65 -2.06
CA VAL A 482 10.07 7.80 -1.13
C VAL A 482 10.81 7.49 0.17
N PHE A 483 10.47 6.38 0.84
CA PHE A 483 11.14 5.96 2.08
C PHE A 483 12.63 5.69 1.87
N SER A 484 12.97 4.90 0.85
CA SER A 484 14.35 4.52 0.55
C SER A 484 15.23 5.74 0.25
N ALA A 485 14.69 6.72 -0.48
CA ALA A 485 15.38 7.98 -0.78
C ALA A 485 15.61 8.86 0.45
N LEU A 486 14.71 8.80 1.44
CA LEU A 486 14.89 9.42 2.75
C LEU A 486 15.92 8.68 3.63
N GLY A 487 16.20 7.42 3.30
CA GLY A 487 17.24 6.62 3.94
C GLY A 487 16.74 5.66 5.03
N PHE A 488 15.45 5.35 5.09
CA PHE A 488 14.89 4.38 6.02
C PHE A 488 13.56 3.78 5.52
N TYR A 489 13.18 2.59 5.99
CA TYR A 489 11.98 1.87 5.52
C TYR A 489 11.25 1.11 6.64
N PRO A 490 9.90 1.10 6.66
CA PRO A 490 9.11 0.41 7.67
C PRO A 490 9.02 -1.10 7.38
N VAL A 491 10.09 -1.86 7.66
CA VAL A 491 10.14 -3.32 7.37
C VAL A 491 8.99 -4.10 8.04
N CYS A 492 8.61 -3.71 9.25
CA CYS A 492 7.57 -4.40 10.01
C CYS A 492 6.53 -3.40 10.54
N PRO A 493 5.53 -3.02 9.73
CA PRO A 493 4.38 -2.24 10.20
C PRO A 493 3.72 -2.96 11.39
N GLY A 494 3.33 -2.21 12.41
CA GLY A 494 2.96 -2.70 13.75
C GLY A 494 4.10 -2.58 14.78
N THR A 495 5.30 -2.23 14.36
CA THR A 495 6.36 -1.70 15.24
C THR A 495 6.40 -0.18 15.16
N ASP A 496 7.15 0.44 16.06
CA ASP A 496 7.52 1.86 15.98
C ASP A 496 8.82 2.08 15.20
N GLU A 497 9.35 1.10 14.46
CA GLU A 497 10.69 1.15 13.88
C GLU A 497 10.70 1.37 12.35
N TYR A 498 11.67 2.16 11.88
CA TYR A 498 12.04 2.33 10.48
C TYR A 498 13.49 1.91 10.29
N VAL A 499 13.74 0.84 9.55
CA VAL A 499 15.08 0.27 9.34
C VAL A 499 15.90 1.18 8.43
N VAL A 500 17.11 1.53 8.86
CA VAL A 500 18.00 2.46 8.16
C VAL A 500 18.52 1.80 6.87
N GLY A 501 18.51 2.59 5.79
CA GLY A 501 19.07 2.27 4.49
C GLY A 501 20.24 3.20 4.15
N ALA A 502 20.17 3.86 3.00
CA ALA A 502 21.12 4.89 2.58
C ALA A 502 20.36 6.07 1.93
N PRO A 503 20.46 7.31 2.45
CA PRO A 503 19.74 8.44 1.87
C PRO A 503 20.19 8.73 0.43
N LEU A 504 19.30 9.30 -0.39
CA LEU A 504 19.56 9.67 -1.78
C LEU A 504 19.95 11.13 -1.97
N PHE A 505 19.38 12.00 -1.16
CA PHE A 505 19.61 13.44 -1.23
C PHE A 505 20.67 13.88 -0.22
N LYS A 506 21.25 15.06 -0.43
CA LYS A 506 22.17 15.65 0.55
C LYS A 506 21.43 16.22 1.75
N LYS A 507 20.18 16.62 1.55
CA LYS A 507 19.30 17.08 2.62
C LYS A 507 17.86 16.70 2.29
N ALA A 508 17.12 16.31 3.32
CA ALA A 508 15.67 16.23 3.28
C ALA A 508 15.07 16.91 4.53
N THR A 509 13.94 17.58 4.39
CA THR A 509 13.21 18.19 5.50
C THR A 509 11.79 17.64 5.51
N LEU A 510 11.39 17.01 6.61
CA LEU A 510 10.06 16.46 6.80
C LEU A 510 9.27 17.39 7.73
N HIS A 511 8.19 17.98 7.23
CA HIS A 511 7.29 18.84 7.98
C HIS A 511 6.10 18.03 8.49
N LEU A 512 6.15 17.67 9.77
CA LEU A 512 5.19 16.74 10.37
C LEU A 512 3.89 17.46 10.74
N GLU A 513 2.78 16.73 10.81
CA GLU A 513 1.48 17.33 11.15
C GLU A 513 1.41 17.85 12.60
N ASN A 514 2.27 17.35 13.49
CA ASN A 514 2.42 17.88 14.85
C ASN A 514 3.23 19.20 14.92
N SER A 515 3.48 19.83 13.78
CA SER A 515 4.25 21.08 13.61
C SER A 515 5.76 20.98 13.84
N ASN A 516 6.29 19.82 14.25
CA ASN A 516 7.72 19.60 14.30
C ASN A 516 8.29 19.40 12.89
N SER A 517 9.59 19.63 12.73
CA SER A 517 10.31 19.31 11.51
C SER A 517 11.53 18.45 11.80
N LEU A 518 11.74 17.45 10.97
CA LEU A 518 12.93 16.60 11.01
C LEU A 518 13.81 16.91 9.80
N ILE A 519 15.05 17.27 10.04
CA ILE A 519 16.05 17.52 9.00
C ILE A 519 16.96 16.29 8.93
N ILE A 520 17.09 15.73 7.74
CA ILE A 520 18.02 14.64 7.43
C ILE A 520 19.14 15.24 6.60
N GLN A 521 20.37 15.21 7.10
CA GLN A 521 21.54 15.75 6.44
C GLN A 521 22.54 14.65 6.09
N ALA A 522 22.96 14.63 4.83
CA ALA A 522 23.98 13.73 4.29
C ALA A 522 24.87 14.53 3.33
N THR A 523 25.55 15.56 3.83
CA THR A 523 26.22 16.59 3.00
C THR A 523 27.20 16.02 1.98
N ASP A 524 27.89 14.94 2.35
CA ASP A 524 28.89 14.25 1.51
C ASP A 524 28.28 13.25 0.53
N ASN A 525 26.95 13.10 0.49
CA ASN A 525 26.25 12.14 -0.35
C ASN A 525 26.54 12.40 -1.84
N SER A 526 26.86 11.32 -2.55
CA SER A 526 27.12 11.32 -3.98
C SER A 526 27.01 9.90 -4.54
N LYS A 527 27.07 9.74 -5.86
CA LYS A 527 27.13 8.41 -6.49
C LYS A 527 28.26 7.51 -5.95
N LYS A 528 29.35 8.11 -5.47
CA LYS A 528 30.48 7.38 -4.88
C LYS A 528 30.32 7.18 -3.37
N ASN A 529 29.86 8.21 -2.66
CA ASN A 529 29.74 8.22 -1.21
C ASN A 529 28.36 7.70 -0.77
N MET A 530 28.20 6.39 -0.81
CA MET A 530 26.91 5.74 -0.56
C MET A 530 26.83 5.00 0.79
N TYR A 531 27.96 4.87 1.49
CA TYR A 531 28.03 4.15 2.76
C TYR A 531 28.01 5.08 3.96
N ILE A 532 27.22 4.74 4.97
CA ILE A 532 27.14 5.50 6.22
C ILE A 532 28.36 5.16 7.08
N GLN A 533 29.22 6.15 7.31
CA GLN A 533 30.39 6.03 8.20
C GLN A 533 29.98 6.18 9.66
N THR A 534 29.25 7.25 9.96
CA THR A 534 28.69 7.56 11.28
C THR A 534 27.30 8.17 11.09
N MET A 535 26.49 8.11 12.14
CA MET A 535 25.16 8.71 12.16
C MET A 535 24.97 9.36 13.52
N ASN A 536 24.45 10.59 13.55
CA ASN A 536 24.09 11.29 14.78
C ASN A 536 22.61 11.64 14.76
N LEU A 537 21.91 11.42 15.87
CA LEU A 537 20.55 11.89 16.10
C LEU A 537 20.59 12.98 17.15
N ASN A 538 20.20 14.20 16.78
CA ASN A 538 20.20 15.37 17.67
C ASN A 538 21.55 15.60 18.38
N GLY A 539 22.65 15.43 17.64
CA GLY A 539 24.02 15.62 18.13
C GLY A 539 24.60 14.45 18.92
N THR A 540 23.82 13.39 19.17
CA THR A 540 24.29 12.17 19.86
C THR A 540 24.60 11.07 18.85
N GLU A 541 25.73 10.39 19.05
CA GLU A 541 26.11 9.23 18.22
C GLU A 541 25.00 8.16 18.23
N TYR A 542 24.63 7.71 17.04
CA TYR A 542 23.53 6.79 16.83
C TYR A 542 23.97 5.55 16.04
N LYS A 543 24.19 4.45 16.77
CA LYS A 543 24.75 3.20 16.22
C LYS A 543 23.70 2.23 15.68
N LYS A 544 22.43 2.42 16.04
CA LYS A 544 21.33 1.54 15.66
C LYS A 544 21.06 1.58 14.16
N ASN A 545 20.58 0.45 13.64
CA ASN A 545 20.17 0.27 12.26
C ASN A 545 18.67 0.53 12.05
N TYR A 546 18.02 1.23 12.97
CA TYR A 546 16.62 1.63 12.88
C TYR A 546 16.41 2.97 13.57
N LEU A 547 15.38 3.70 13.16
CA LEU A 547 14.87 4.91 13.80
C LEU A 547 13.51 4.61 14.43
N ARG A 548 13.20 5.23 15.56
CA ARG A 548 11.88 5.07 16.22
C ARG A 548 10.92 6.17 15.81
N HIS A 549 9.66 5.84 15.60
CA HIS A 549 8.60 6.73 15.16
C HIS A 549 8.47 7.94 16.10
N GLU A 550 8.47 7.71 17.41
CA GLU A 550 8.40 8.79 18.40
C GLU A 550 9.60 9.74 18.34
N ASP A 551 10.79 9.24 17.98
CA ASP A 551 11.98 10.06 17.85
C ASP A 551 11.93 10.90 16.56
N LEU A 552 11.37 10.35 15.47
CA LEU A 552 11.09 11.13 14.25
C LEU A 552 10.07 12.23 14.53
N LEU A 553 8.99 11.91 15.27
CA LEU A 553 7.92 12.86 15.60
C LEU A 553 8.38 14.03 16.48
N LYS A 554 9.43 13.87 17.27
CA LYS A 554 10.05 14.98 18.02
C LYS A 554 10.76 15.99 17.10
N GLY A 555 11.05 15.61 15.86
CA GLY A 555 11.81 16.43 14.93
C GLY A 555 13.30 16.51 15.31
N GLY A 556 13.96 17.56 14.84
CA GLY A 556 15.38 17.80 15.06
C GLY A 556 16.23 17.43 13.85
N ASN A 557 17.41 16.84 14.06
CA ASN A 557 18.39 16.59 13.01
C ASN A 557 18.97 15.16 13.07
N ILE A 558 18.90 14.45 11.94
CA ILE A 558 19.68 13.24 11.67
C ILE A 558 20.82 13.59 10.74
N ASN A 559 22.07 13.43 11.19
CA ASN A 559 23.26 13.66 10.39
C ASN A 559 23.91 12.34 10.00
N PHE A 560 23.96 12.05 8.71
CA PHE A 560 24.70 10.94 8.11
C PHE A 560 26.05 11.43 7.57
N GLN A 561 27.15 10.88 8.09
CA GLN A 561 28.46 11.06 7.46
C GLN A 561 28.62 10.00 6.39
N MET A 562 28.62 10.40 5.12
CA MET A 562 28.70 9.49 3.97
C MET A 562 30.14 9.25 3.56
N GLY A 563 30.45 8.05 3.07
CA GLY A 563 31.78 7.65 2.61
C GLY A 563 31.72 6.66 1.46
N SER A 564 32.85 6.54 0.76
CA SER A 564 32.97 5.71 -0.44
C SER A 564 33.32 4.25 -0.19
N GLN A 565 33.70 3.92 1.04
CA GLN A 565 34.02 2.56 1.48
C GLN A 565 33.07 2.17 2.62
N PRO A 566 32.70 0.89 2.73
CA PRO A 566 31.83 0.43 3.82
C PRO A 566 32.54 0.58 5.17
N ASN A 567 31.82 1.08 6.18
CA ASN A 567 32.26 0.97 7.56
C ASN A 567 31.80 -0.38 8.14
N LEU A 568 32.73 -1.34 8.22
CA LEU A 568 32.44 -2.71 8.66
C LEU A 568 32.23 -2.86 10.17
N SER A 569 32.46 -1.82 10.97
CA SER A 569 32.24 -1.85 12.43
C SER A 569 30.94 -1.16 12.87
N ARG A 570 30.27 -0.42 11.98
CA ARG A 570 29.03 0.29 12.33
C ARG A 570 27.83 -0.65 12.25
N GLY A 571 27.04 -0.70 13.32
CA GLY A 571 25.74 -1.38 13.32
C GLY A 571 25.84 -2.91 13.29
N THR A 572 26.93 -3.47 13.82
CA THR A 572 27.19 -4.91 13.89
C THR A 572 26.80 -5.53 15.24
N GLU A 573 26.68 -4.70 16.27
CA GLU A 573 26.35 -5.11 17.64
C GLU A 573 24.86 -5.47 17.78
N GLU A 574 24.54 -6.42 18.66
CA GLU A 574 23.17 -6.93 18.80
C GLU A 574 22.13 -5.87 19.20
N GLU A 575 22.55 -4.87 19.98
CA GLU A 575 21.74 -3.72 20.40
C GLU A 575 21.43 -2.76 19.24
N SER A 576 22.18 -2.86 18.14
CA SER A 576 21.97 -2.05 16.95
C SER A 576 20.88 -2.63 16.03
N PHE A 577 20.50 -3.89 16.22
CA PHE A 577 19.55 -4.54 15.32
C PHE A 577 18.11 -4.13 15.60
N PRO A 578 17.27 -4.07 14.55
CA PRO A 578 15.86 -3.78 14.74
C PRO A 578 15.12 -4.95 15.42
N TYR A 579 13.84 -4.71 15.68
CA TYR A 579 12.89 -5.61 16.34
C TYR A 579 12.88 -7.02 15.74
N SER A 580 12.87 -8.04 16.60
CA SER A 580 12.49 -9.39 16.19
C SER A 580 11.74 -10.07 17.32
N PHE A 581 10.62 -10.71 17.01
CA PHE A 581 9.72 -11.26 18.00
C PHE A 581 10.38 -12.33 18.88
N SER A 582 11.26 -13.17 18.33
CA SER A 582 12.02 -14.17 19.10
C SER A 582 12.93 -13.53 20.17
N LYS A 583 13.42 -12.30 19.96
CA LYS A 583 14.18 -11.57 20.99
C LYS A 583 13.29 -11.02 22.11
N VAL A 584 12.03 -10.72 21.82
CA VAL A 584 11.06 -10.25 22.82
C VAL A 584 10.63 -11.40 23.73
N LEU A 585 10.28 -12.56 23.15
CA LEU A 585 9.86 -13.72 23.94
C LEU A 585 10.96 -14.22 24.89
N LYS A 586 12.24 -14.18 24.47
CA LYS A 586 13.39 -14.51 25.32
C LYS A 586 13.60 -13.57 26.51
N LYS A 587 13.00 -12.37 26.53
CA LYS A 587 13.09 -11.42 27.65
C LYS A 587 11.95 -11.57 28.66
N ILE A 588 10.89 -12.31 28.30
CA ILE A 588 9.69 -12.54 29.12
C ILE A 588 9.81 -13.85 29.92
N HIS A 589 10.62 -14.79 29.43
CA HIS A 589 11.07 -15.99 30.14
C HIS A 589 12.45 -15.76 30.73
#